data_AF-A0A7X8UUE6-F1
#
_entry.id   AF-A0A7X8UUE6-F1
#
_cell.length_a   1.000
_cell.length_b   1.000
_cell.length_c   1.000
_cell.angle_alpha   90.00
_cell.angle_beta   90.00
_cell.angle_gamma   90.00
#
_symmetry.space_group_name_H-M   'P 1'
#
loop_
_entity.id
_entity.type
_entity.pdbx_description
1 polymer ?
#
loop_
_entity_poly.entity_id
_entity_poly.type
_entity_poly.pdbx_seq_one_letter_code
_entity_poly.pdbx_strand_id
1 'polypeptide(L)'
;MFSEGILASLGHRMALIEKAAAYEGRTREKILALGEAERVYYCLYPRYYRAIQTICMVEQLGVANTLGVNLFQVAENRLASLLLKNVVDALCDGDLQLRHDQRPSEIAFAVCNFAFGARAMMNCQIATRASGLENIPPKIQDTTALFLDSLGWQPLSTDWNYAHTRLRIRRNLFAREWEQIRALTGQTTA
;
A
#
# COMPACT_ATOMS: atom_id res chain seq x y z
N MET A 1 15.77 -6.18 22.10
CA MET A 1 16.57 -5.87 20.89
C MET A 1 15.84 -6.15 19.58
N PHE A 2 15.37 -7.39 19.29
CA PHE A 2 14.61 -7.67 18.05
C PHE A 2 13.22 -7.00 18.01
N SER A 3 12.56 -6.90 19.17
CA SER A 3 11.26 -6.22 19.33
C SER A 3 11.34 -4.70 19.11
N GLU A 4 12.33 -4.03 19.70
CA GLU A 4 12.50 -2.56 19.58
C GLU A 4 12.76 -2.12 18.13
N GLY A 5 13.58 -2.87 17.38
CA GLY A 5 13.83 -2.57 15.97
C GLY A 5 12.59 -2.72 15.10
N ILE A 6 11.74 -3.73 15.37
CA ILE A 6 10.45 -3.91 14.67
C ILE A 6 9.50 -2.77 15.02
N LEU A 7 9.43 -2.37 16.29
CA LEU A 7 8.58 -1.26 16.75
C LEU A 7 8.96 0.07 16.10
N ALA A 8 10.24 0.41 16.09
CA ALA A 8 10.73 1.61 15.39
C ALA A 8 10.40 1.55 13.89
N SER A 9 10.55 0.38 13.27
CA SER A 9 10.24 0.18 11.86
C SER A 9 8.74 0.31 11.55
N LEU A 10 7.84 -0.09 12.45
CA LEU A 10 6.40 0.16 12.33
C LEU A 10 6.09 1.66 12.42
N GLY A 11 6.78 2.39 13.29
CA GLY A 11 6.70 3.85 13.36
C GLY A 11 7.08 4.52 12.03
N HIS A 12 8.16 4.07 11.39
CA HIS A 12 8.55 4.55 10.07
C HIS A 12 7.51 4.24 8.99
N ARG A 13 6.95 3.03 8.99
CA ARG A 13 5.86 2.68 8.06
C ARG A 13 4.65 3.58 8.25
N MET A 14 4.24 3.81 9.50
CA MET A 14 3.09 4.67 9.78
C MET A 14 3.31 6.11 9.37
N ALA A 15 4.49 6.67 9.60
CA ALA A 15 4.82 8.02 9.14
C ALA A 15 4.68 8.17 7.61
N LEU A 16 5.08 7.15 6.84
CA LEU A 16 4.91 7.15 5.39
C LEU A 16 3.43 7.05 4.98
N ILE A 17 2.64 6.23 5.67
CA ILE A 17 1.19 6.08 5.44
C ILE A 17 0.45 7.38 5.73
N GLU A 18 0.71 8.04 6.86
CA GLU A 18 0.09 9.33 7.20
C GLU A 18 0.46 10.40 6.18
N LYS A 19 1.73 10.44 5.75
CA LYS A 19 2.20 11.33 4.70
C LYS A 19 1.47 11.10 3.37
N ALA A 20 1.24 9.84 2.98
CA ALA A 20 0.42 9.49 1.82
C ALA A 20 -1.05 9.90 1.97
N ALA A 21 -1.64 9.72 3.15
CA ALA A 21 -3.03 10.08 3.41
C ALA A 21 -3.29 11.59 3.31
N ALA A 22 -2.26 12.41 3.57
CA ALA A 22 -2.30 13.86 3.42
C ALA A 22 -2.14 14.34 1.96
N TYR A 23 -1.97 13.44 0.99
CA TYR A 23 -1.83 13.81 -0.42
C TYR A 23 -3.09 14.54 -0.93
N GLU A 24 -2.88 15.75 -1.43
CA GLU A 24 -3.92 16.58 -2.06
C GLU A 24 -4.14 16.13 -3.50
N GLY A 25 -5.12 15.26 -3.70
CA GLY A 25 -5.56 14.78 -5.00
C GLY A 25 -6.86 13.99 -4.88
N ARG A 26 -7.31 13.40 -5.99
CA ARG A 26 -8.54 12.59 -5.99
C ARG A 26 -8.41 11.39 -5.07
N THR A 27 -9.54 10.87 -4.62
CA THR A 27 -9.60 9.72 -3.71
C THR A 27 -8.88 8.49 -4.28
N ARG A 28 -8.98 8.25 -5.58
CA ARG A 28 -8.21 7.18 -6.25
C ARG A 28 -6.70 7.46 -6.28
N GLU A 29 -6.28 8.70 -6.43
CA GLU A 29 -4.86 9.08 -6.36
C GLU A 29 -4.28 8.90 -4.94
N LYS A 30 -5.09 9.09 -3.89
CA LYS A 30 -4.69 8.80 -2.51
C LYS A 30 -4.41 7.31 -2.28
N ILE A 31 -5.17 6.40 -2.90
CA ILE A 31 -4.84 4.96 -2.89
C ILE A 31 -3.48 4.71 -3.54
N LEU A 32 -3.18 5.40 -4.65
CA LEU A 32 -1.87 5.30 -5.30
C LEU A 32 -0.74 5.85 -4.40
N ALA A 33 -0.98 6.95 -3.68
CA ALA A 33 -0.03 7.49 -2.72
C ALA A 33 0.27 6.51 -1.57
N LEU A 34 -0.76 5.83 -1.05
CA LEU A 34 -0.60 4.76 -0.05
C LEU A 34 0.23 3.59 -0.61
N GLY A 35 -0.02 3.20 -1.87
CA GLY A 35 0.79 2.18 -2.55
C GLY A 35 2.25 2.57 -2.71
N GLU A 36 2.53 3.84 -3.04
CA GLU A 36 3.91 4.36 -3.11
C GLU A 36 4.57 4.45 -1.72
N ALA A 37 3.84 4.77 -0.65
CA ALA A 37 4.36 4.73 0.72
C ALA A 37 4.82 3.32 1.12
N GLU A 38 4.01 2.31 0.84
CA GLU A 38 4.37 0.90 1.04
C GLU A 38 5.61 0.50 0.23
N ARG A 39 5.71 0.98 -1.02
CA ARG A 39 6.88 0.73 -1.88
C ARG A 39 8.15 1.39 -1.34
N VAL A 40 8.05 2.64 -0.88
CA VAL A 40 9.16 3.34 -0.21
C VAL A 40 9.62 2.55 1.00
N TYR A 41 8.67 2.12 1.84
CA TYR A 41 8.97 1.34 3.03
C TYR A 41 9.66 0.01 2.71
N TYR A 42 9.16 -0.72 1.70
CA TYR A 42 9.77 -1.94 1.19
C TYR A 42 11.23 -1.73 0.75
N CYS A 43 11.50 -0.66 0.00
CA CYS A 43 12.84 -0.36 -0.51
C CYS A 43 13.82 0.07 0.57
N LEU A 44 13.40 0.91 1.51
CA LEU A 44 14.27 1.43 2.57
C LEU A 44 14.50 0.42 3.71
N TYR A 45 13.51 -0.42 4.02
CA TYR A 45 13.52 -1.31 5.18
C TYR A 45 13.20 -2.77 4.83
N PRO A 46 13.87 -3.40 3.83
CA PRO A 46 13.47 -4.70 3.28
C PRO A 46 13.49 -5.85 4.29
N ARG A 47 14.41 -5.82 5.27
CA ARG A 47 14.48 -6.84 6.33
C ARG A 47 13.28 -6.76 7.27
N TYR A 48 12.91 -5.56 7.70
CA TYR A 48 11.78 -5.34 8.61
C TYR A 48 10.45 -5.56 7.90
N TYR A 49 10.34 -5.16 6.64
CA TYR A 49 9.17 -5.45 5.81
C TYR A 49 8.88 -6.96 5.78
N ARG A 50 9.88 -7.79 5.50
CA ARG A 50 9.73 -9.26 5.52
C ARG A 50 9.38 -9.80 6.91
N ALA A 51 10.03 -9.29 7.97
CA ALA A 51 9.74 -9.71 9.33
C ALA A 51 8.27 -9.44 9.71
N ILE A 52 7.76 -8.25 9.40
CA ILE A 52 6.35 -7.88 9.63
C ILE A 52 5.42 -8.80 8.83
N GLN A 53 5.70 -9.05 7.55
CA GLN A 53 4.89 -9.97 6.75
C GLN A 53 4.83 -11.39 7.35
N THR A 54 5.98 -11.93 7.80
CA THR A 54 6.03 -13.23 8.45
C THR A 54 5.22 -13.23 9.75
N ILE A 55 5.34 -12.19 10.57
CA ILE A 55 4.55 -12.05 11.81
C ILE A 55 3.05 -12.08 11.49
N CYS A 56 2.59 -11.27 10.53
CA CYS A 56 1.18 -11.25 10.14
C CYS A 56 0.68 -12.62 9.68
N MET A 57 1.46 -13.34 8.88
CA MET A 57 1.09 -14.69 8.42
C MET A 57 1.02 -15.69 9.57
N VAL A 58 1.97 -15.65 10.52
CA VAL A 58 1.98 -16.57 11.67
C VAL A 58 0.86 -16.25 12.66
N GLU A 59 0.53 -14.96 12.87
CA GLU A 59 -0.64 -14.54 13.65
C GLU A 59 -1.95 -15.03 13.01
N GLN A 60 -2.09 -14.92 11.68
CA GLN A 60 -3.25 -15.44 10.95
C GLN A 60 -3.43 -16.96 11.10
N LEU A 61 -2.34 -17.71 11.28
CA LEU A 61 -2.38 -19.16 11.52
C LEU A 61 -2.73 -19.51 12.98
N GLY A 62 -2.88 -18.52 13.87
CA GLY A 62 -3.17 -18.74 15.30
C GLY A 62 -2.02 -19.38 16.07
N VAL A 63 -0.81 -19.42 15.47
CA VAL A 63 0.37 -20.09 16.03
C VAL A 63 1.17 -19.15 16.96
N ALA A 64 0.92 -17.85 16.88
CA ALA A 64 1.62 -16.81 17.62
C ALA A 64 0.73 -16.14 18.67
N ASN A 65 1.25 -16.06 19.90
CA ASN A 65 0.74 -15.22 21.00
C ASN A 65 1.82 -14.16 21.38
N THR A 66 2.59 -13.70 20.39
CA THR A 66 4.03 -13.41 20.59
C THR A 66 4.48 -11.95 20.62
N LEU A 67 3.59 -10.96 20.54
CA LEU A 67 4.00 -9.56 20.69
C LEU A 67 2.99 -8.85 21.57
N GLY A 68 3.42 -7.98 22.50
CA GLY A 68 2.52 -7.06 23.19
C GLY A 68 1.74 -6.24 22.14
N VAL A 69 0.50 -6.66 21.87
CA VAL A 69 -0.20 -6.57 20.57
C VAL A 69 -0.70 -5.16 20.22
N ASN A 70 -0.37 -4.11 20.98
CA ASN A 70 -1.07 -2.83 20.85
C ASN A 70 -0.67 -2.05 19.58
N LEU A 71 0.63 -1.84 19.31
CA LEU A 71 1.06 -0.92 18.25
C LEU A 71 0.85 -1.43 16.83
N PHE A 72 0.99 -2.74 16.60
CA PHE A 72 0.70 -3.32 15.29
C PHE A 72 -0.80 -3.25 14.97
N GLN A 73 -1.66 -3.60 15.93
CA GLN A 73 -3.10 -3.42 15.80
C GLN A 73 -3.48 -1.95 15.60
N VAL A 74 -2.85 -1.02 16.33
CA VAL A 74 -3.07 0.42 16.14
C VAL A 74 -2.69 0.85 14.72
N ALA A 75 -1.55 0.40 14.20
CA ALA A 75 -1.10 0.71 12.84
C ALA A 75 -2.08 0.17 11.77
N GLU A 76 -2.50 -1.08 11.88
CA GLU A 76 -3.44 -1.69 10.94
C GLU A 76 -4.85 -1.07 11.05
N ASN A 77 -5.34 -0.83 12.27
CA ASN A 77 -6.61 -0.12 12.50
C ASN A 77 -6.58 1.30 11.91
N ARG A 78 -5.43 1.97 12.00
CA ARG A 78 -5.25 3.30 11.42
C ARG A 78 -5.30 3.25 9.89
N LEU A 79 -4.58 2.32 9.26
CA LEU A 79 -4.65 2.12 7.81
C LEU A 79 -6.08 1.79 7.34
N ALA A 80 -6.78 0.88 8.04
CA ALA A 80 -8.16 0.55 7.74
C ALA A 80 -9.10 1.77 7.86
N SER A 81 -8.90 2.61 8.89
CA SER A 81 -9.68 3.84 9.08
C SER A 81 -9.41 4.86 7.97
N LEU A 82 -8.16 5.00 7.53
CA LEU A 82 -7.79 5.87 6.40
C LEU A 82 -8.41 5.39 5.09
N LEU A 83 -8.40 4.08 4.82
CA LEU A 83 -9.04 3.50 3.64
C LEU A 83 -10.56 3.70 3.67
N LEU A 84 -11.21 3.45 4.81
CA LEU A 84 -12.65 3.69 4.97
C LEU A 84 -13.00 5.15 4.73
N LYS A 85 -12.25 6.08 5.33
CA LYS A 85 -12.44 7.50 5.09
C LYS A 85 -12.32 7.82 3.60
N ASN A 86 -11.28 7.33 2.93
CA ASN A 86 -11.07 7.60 1.51
C ASN A 86 -12.18 7.04 0.61
N VAL A 87 -12.77 5.89 0.98
CA VAL A 87 -13.96 5.34 0.31
C VAL A 87 -15.16 6.25 0.52
N VAL A 88 -15.42 6.70 1.76
CA VAL A 88 -16.53 7.61 2.05
C VAL A 88 -16.37 8.93 1.29
N ASP A 89 -15.18 9.51 1.28
CA ASP A 89 -14.86 10.70 0.51
C ASP A 89 -15.17 10.46 -0.99
N ALA A 90 -14.82 9.28 -1.54
CA ALA A 90 -15.06 8.97 -2.95
C ALA A 90 -16.55 8.86 -3.31
N LEU A 91 -17.36 8.36 -2.37
CA LEU A 91 -18.82 8.32 -2.53
C LEU A 91 -19.42 9.72 -2.48
N CYS A 92 -18.93 10.59 -1.59
CA CYS A 92 -19.36 11.99 -1.51
C CYS A 92 -18.98 12.79 -2.76
N ASP A 93 -17.79 12.55 -3.31
CA ASP A 93 -17.29 13.22 -4.51
C ASP A 93 -17.96 12.69 -5.80
N GLY A 94 -18.67 11.56 -5.73
CA GLY A 94 -19.24 10.86 -6.88
C GLY A 94 -18.22 10.08 -7.71
N ASP A 95 -16.97 10.00 -7.23
CA ASP A 95 -15.90 9.21 -7.83
C ASP A 95 -16.11 7.70 -7.63
N LEU A 96 -16.97 7.28 -6.71
CA LEU A 96 -17.33 5.88 -6.48
C LEU A 96 -18.83 5.75 -6.30
N GLN A 97 -19.39 4.61 -6.72
CA GLN A 97 -20.79 4.25 -6.46
C GLN A 97 -20.86 2.85 -5.89
N LEU A 98 -21.65 2.68 -4.83
CA LEU A 98 -21.94 1.37 -4.27
C LEU A 98 -23.02 0.68 -5.09
N ARG A 99 -22.89 -0.63 -5.26
CA ARG A 99 -24.01 -1.46 -5.71
C ARG A 99 -25.03 -1.56 -4.57
N HIS A 100 -26.29 -1.88 -4.91
CA HIS A 100 -27.47 -1.73 -4.05
C HIS A 100 -27.39 -2.35 -2.63
N ASP A 101 -26.47 -3.27 -2.40
CA ASP A 101 -26.27 -4.03 -1.16
C ASP A 101 -24.91 -3.77 -0.47
N GLN A 102 -24.00 -3.04 -1.11
CA GLN A 102 -22.64 -2.85 -0.62
C GLN A 102 -22.56 -1.76 0.45
N ARG A 103 -21.71 -1.97 1.45
CA ARG A 103 -21.35 -1.00 2.48
C ARG A 103 -19.97 -0.40 2.19
N PRO A 104 -19.72 0.87 2.53
CA PRO A 104 -18.39 1.48 2.38
C PRO A 104 -17.25 0.66 3.02
N SER A 105 -17.54 0.05 4.18
CA SER A 105 -16.59 -0.81 4.90
C SER A 105 -16.19 -2.05 4.10
N GLU A 106 -17.08 -2.60 3.29
CA GLU A 106 -16.79 -3.79 2.47
C GLU A 106 -15.84 -3.43 1.33
N ILE A 107 -16.02 -2.25 0.72
CA ILE A 107 -15.08 -1.75 -0.29
C ILE A 107 -13.71 -1.45 0.33
N ALA A 108 -13.68 -0.77 1.48
CA ALA A 108 -12.43 -0.48 2.18
C ALA A 108 -11.69 -1.77 2.56
N PHE A 109 -12.43 -2.79 3.02
CA PHE A 109 -11.89 -4.11 3.31
C PHE A 109 -11.37 -4.81 2.05
N ALA A 110 -12.10 -4.74 0.92
CA ALA A 110 -11.65 -5.30 -0.36
C ALA A 110 -10.34 -4.66 -0.85
N VAL A 111 -10.21 -3.34 -0.76
CA VAL A 111 -8.97 -2.61 -1.09
C VAL A 111 -7.82 -3.03 -0.17
N CYS A 112 -8.08 -3.14 1.14
CA CYS A 112 -7.08 -3.58 2.12
C CYS A 112 -6.59 -5.00 1.82
N ASN A 113 -7.51 -5.94 1.56
CA ASN A 113 -7.19 -7.32 1.22
C ASN A 113 -6.41 -7.42 -0.08
N PHE A 114 -6.81 -6.66 -1.11
CA PHE A 114 -6.08 -6.62 -2.38
C PHE A 114 -4.64 -6.13 -2.16
N ALA A 115 -4.46 -5.03 -1.43
CA ALA A 115 -3.14 -4.49 -1.13
C ALA A 115 -2.29 -5.44 -0.28
N PHE A 116 -2.89 -6.12 0.71
CA PHE A 116 -2.19 -7.15 1.50
C PHE A 116 -1.76 -8.33 0.63
N GLY A 117 -2.67 -8.89 -0.17
CA GLY A 117 -2.37 -10.00 -1.07
C GLY A 117 -1.29 -9.65 -2.08
N ALA A 118 -1.38 -8.48 -2.73
CA ALA A 118 -0.38 -8.01 -3.67
C ALA A 118 1.01 -7.88 -3.01
N ARG A 119 1.08 -7.36 -1.77
CA ARG A 119 2.31 -7.27 -0.99
C ARG A 119 2.86 -8.64 -0.60
N ALA A 120 2.02 -9.58 -0.17
CA ALA A 120 2.44 -10.94 0.15
C ALA A 120 3.08 -11.64 -1.07
N MET A 121 2.59 -11.32 -2.26
CA MET A 121 3.10 -11.87 -3.52
C MET A 121 4.43 -11.25 -3.98
N MET A 122 4.86 -10.09 -3.44
CA MET A 122 6.12 -9.42 -3.82
C MET A 122 7.35 -10.32 -3.68
N ASN A 123 7.36 -11.21 -2.69
CA ASN A 123 8.47 -12.11 -2.40
C ASN A 123 8.16 -13.57 -2.78
N CYS A 124 7.02 -13.84 -3.42
CA CYS A 124 6.61 -15.19 -3.80
C CYS A 124 7.34 -15.61 -5.09
N GLN A 125 8.46 -16.31 -4.92
CA GLN A 125 9.29 -16.79 -6.05
C GLN A 125 8.52 -17.73 -6.99
N ILE A 126 7.51 -18.46 -6.47
CA ILE A 126 6.63 -19.32 -7.27
C ILE A 126 5.78 -18.46 -8.22
N ALA A 127 5.22 -17.35 -7.72
CA ALA A 127 4.48 -16.42 -8.56
C ALA A 127 5.36 -15.80 -9.64
N THR A 128 6.60 -15.41 -9.31
CA THR A 128 7.57 -14.88 -10.30
C THR A 128 7.90 -15.89 -11.39
N ARG A 129 8.19 -17.15 -11.01
CA ARG A 129 8.56 -18.21 -11.96
C ARG A 129 7.38 -18.69 -12.81
N ALA A 130 6.19 -18.83 -12.23
CA ALA A 130 5.01 -19.33 -12.92
C ALA A 130 4.35 -18.28 -13.84
N SER A 131 4.46 -16.99 -13.50
CA SER A 131 3.86 -15.91 -14.30
C SER A 131 4.76 -15.36 -15.41
N GLY A 132 6.05 -15.71 -15.42
CA GLY A 132 7.04 -15.13 -16.32
C GLY A 132 7.28 -13.63 -16.10
N LEU A 133 6.76 -13.06 -15.00
CA LEU A 133 6.82 -11.63 -14.74
C LEU A 133 8.15 -11.25 -14.08
N GLU A 134 9.01 -10.56 -14.82
CA GLU A 134 10.12 -9.80 -14.24
C GLU A 134 9.63 -8.50 -13.58
N ASN A 135 10.37 -7.97 -12.60
CA ASN A 135 10.09 -6.70 -11.90
C ASN A 135 8.67 -6.62 -11.29
N ILE A 136 8.38 -7.47 -10.31
CA ILE A 136 7.07 -7.54 -9.62
C ILE A 136 6.63 -6.23 -8.93
N PRO A 137 7.50 -5.45 -8.24
CA PRO A 137 7.02 -4.29 -7.47
C PRO A 137 6.33 -3.20 -8.31
N PRO A 138 6.80 -2.84 -9.53
CA PRO A 138 6.03 -2.00 -10.45
C PRO A 138 4.67 -2.58 -10.87
N LYS A 139 4.60 -3.89 -11.14
CA LYS A 139 3.40 -4.57 -11.67
C LYS A 139 2.24 -4.64 -10.68
N ILE A 140 2.54 -4.59 -9.37
CA ILE A 140 1.51 -4.53 -8.32
C ILE A 140 0.63 -3.29 -8.47
N GLN A 141 1.20 -2.18 -8.90
CA GLN A 141 0.43 -0.95 -9.04
C GLN A 141 -0.50 -1.00 -10.26
N ASP A 142 -0.11 -1.74 -11.29
CA ASP A 142 -0.92 -1.95 -12.48
C ASP A 142 -2.09 -2.89 -12.16
N THR A 143 -1.86 -3.93 -11.36
CA THR A 143 -2.95 -4.79 -10.86
C THR A 143 -3.86 -4.05 -9.88
N THR A 144 -3.34 -3.14 -9.04
CA THR A 144 -4.18 -2.24 -8.23
C THR A 144 -5.04 -1.35 -9.11
N ALA A 145 -4.51 -0.78 -10.20
CA ALA A 145 -5.30 0.05 -11.10
C ALA A 145 -6.46 -0.75 -11.72
N LEU A 146 -6.19 -1.96 -12.22
CA LEU A 146 -7.22 -2.84 -12.77
C LEU A 146 -8.30 -3.21 -11.73
N PHE A 147 -7.88 -3.49 -10.49
CA PHE A 147 -8.83 -3.76 -9.41
C PHE A 147 -9.73 -2.54 -9.14
N LEU A 148 -9.16 -1.34 -9.05
CA LEU A 148 -9.95 -0.13 -8.81
C LEU A 148 -10.86 0.22 -9.99
N ASP A 149 -10.46 -0.06 -11.24
CA ASP A 149 -11.34 0.04 -12.42
C ASP A 149 -12.53 -0.91 -12.31
N SER A 150 -12.31 -2.14 -11.83
CA SER A 150 -13.38 -3.13 -11.65
C SER A 150 -14.42 -2.72 -10.60
N LEU A 151 -14.03 -1.87 -9.65
CA LEU A 151 -14.93 -1.22 -8.68
C LEU A 151 -15.65 0.00 -9.27
N GLY A 152 -15.30 0.43 -10.48
CA GLY A 152 -15.79 1.66 -11.09
C GLY A 152 -15.27 2.93 -10.43
N TRP A 153 -14.15 2.86 -9.71
CA TRP A 153 -13.61 4.01 -8.96
C TRP A 153 -12.98 5.01 -9.92
N GLN A 154 -13.62 6.15 -10.10
CA GLN A 154 -13.21 7.18 -11.05
C GLN A 154 -12.04 8.03 -10.54
N PRO A 155 -11.28 8.66 -11.47
CA PRO A 155 -11.33 8.42 -12.91
C PRO A 155 -10.74 7.05 -13.26
N LEU A 156 -11.27 6.38 -14.30
CA LEU A 156 -10.74 5.09 -14.75
C LEU A 156 -9.29 5.23 -15.24
N SER A 157 -8.54 4.12 -15.21
CA SER A 157 -7.15 4.11 -15.68
C SER A 157 -7.01 4.42 -17.18
N THR A 158 -8.08 4.25 -17.95
CA THR A 158 -8.17 4.67 -19.36
C THR A 158 -8.31 6.17 -19.53
N ASP A 159 -8.86 6.86 -18.54
CA ASP A 159 -9.26 8.27 -18.65
C ASP A 159 -8.29 9.20 -17.89
N TRP A 160 -7.40 8.62 -17.08
CA TRP A 160 -6.45 9.36 -16.25
C TRP A 160 -5.06 8.75 -16.27
N ASN A 161 -4.05 9.62 -16.49
CA ASN A 161 -2.66 9.19 -16.53
C ASN A 161 -2.09 8.96 -15.11
N TYR A 162 -2.39 7.79 -14.54
CA TYR A 162 -1.88 7.40 -13.23
C TYR A 162 -0.35 7.21 -13.18
N ALA A 163 0.31 6.95 -14.31
CA ALA A 163 1.77 6.94 -14.37
C ALA A 163 2.35 8.34 -14.09
N HIS A 164 1.73 9.38 -14.64
CA HIS A 164 2.10 10.76 -14.37
C HIS A 164 1.79 11.16 -12.91
N THR A 165 0.61 10.80 -12.38
CA THR A 165 0.32 11.01 -10.94
C THR A 165 1.38 10.34 -10.06
N ARG A 166 1.79 9.12 -10.39
CA ARG A 166 2.83 8.40 -9.64
C ARG A 166 4.16 9.15 -9.64
N LEU A 167 4.59 9.67 -10.79
CA LEU A 167 5.79 10.48 -10.89
C LEU A 167 5.70 11.74 -10.03
N ARG A 168 4.54 12.40 -10.02
CA ARG A 168 4.28 13.57 -9.15
C ARG A 168 4.35 13.20 -7.67
N ILE A 169 3.72 12.10 -7.26
CA ILE A 169 3.81 11.58 -5.87
C ILE A 169 5.27 11.33 -5.49
N ARG A 170 6.05 10.66 -6.35
CA ARG A 170 7.47 10.38 -6.08
C ARG A 170 8.32 11.64 -5.96
N ARG A 171 8.09 12.62 -6.85
CA ARG A 171 8.89 13.86 -6.93
C ARG A 171 8.52 14.88 -5.87
N ASN A 172 7.25 14.96 -5.48
CA ASN A 172 6.77 16.02 -4.61
C ASN A 172 6.55 15.50 -3.18
N LEU A 173 5.87 14.36 -3.04
CA LEU A 173 5.54 13.82 -1.74
C LEU A 173 6.73 13.03 -1.16
N PHE A 174 7.27 12.08 -1.91
CA PHE A 174 8.33 11.17 -1.43
C PHE A 174 9.74 11.49 -1.97
N ALA A 175 10.01 12.75 -2.29
CA ALA A 175 11.24 13.17 -2.98
C ALA A 175 12.50 12.67 -2.26
N ARG A 176 12.57 12.95 -0.95
CA ARG A 176 13.68 12.62 -0.06
C ARG A 176 13.86 11.10 0.06
N GLU A 177 12.77 10.37 0.22
CA GLU A 177 12.80 8.93 0.36
C GLU A 177 13.27 8.26 -0.94
N TRP A 178 12.84 8.77 -2.10
CA TRP A 178 13.32 8.30 -3.40
C TRP A 178 14.79 8.66 -3.66
N GLU A 179 15.28 9.80 -3.18
CA GLU A 179 16.71 10.13 -3.19
C GLU A 179 17.53 9.11 -2.38
N GLN A 180 17.08 8.80 -1.16
CA GLN A 180 17.72 7.80 -0.31
C GLN A 180 17.73 6.42 -0.97
N ILE A 181 16.61 5.99 -1.55
CA ILE A 181 16.54 4.71 -2.26
C ILE A 181 17.53 4.67 -3.43
N ARG A 182 17.64 5.74 -4.23
CA ARG A 182 18.60 5.82 -5.33
C ARG A 182 20.04 5.72 -4.84
N ALA A 183 20.38 6.39 -3.74
CA ALA A 183 21.70 6.31 -3.14
C ALA A 183 22.04 4.89 -2.65
N LEU A 184 21.05 4.13 -2.18
CA LEU A 184 21.21 2.76 -1.72
C LEU A 184 21.30 1.73 -2.87
N THR A 185 20.59 1.96 -3.98
CA THR A 185 20.49 0.98 -5.09
C THR A 185 21.42 1.27 -6.26
N GLY A 186 22.07 2.44 -6.30
CA GLY A 186 22.96 2.83 -7.40
C GLY A 186 22.24 3.07 -8.75
N GLN A 187 20.91 3.19 -8.75
CA GLN A 187 20.12 3.39 -9.98
C GLN A 187 19.74 4.87 -10.20
N THR A 188 20.18 5.42 -11.32
CA THR A 188 19.73 6.71 -11.89
C THR A 188 18.45 6.48 -12.70
N THR A 189 17.35 7.17 -12.38
CA THR A 189 16.05 7.01 -13.06
C THR A 189 16.08 7.54 -14.49
N ALA A 190 15.59 6.72 -15.43
CA ALA A 190 14.82 7.18 -16.59
C ALA A 190 13.34 7.28 -16.20
#